data_AF-A0A849U8F9-F1
#
_entry.id   AF-A0A849U8F9-F1
#
_cell.length_a   1.000
_cell.length_b   1.000
_cell.length_c   1.000
_cell.angle_alpha   90.00
_cell.angle_beta   90.00
_cell.angle_gamma   90.00
#
_symmetry.space_group_name_H-M   'P 1'
#
loop_
_entity.id
_entity.type
_entity.pdbx_description
1 polymer ?
#
loop_
_entity_poly.entity_id
_entity_poly.type
_entity_poly.pdbx_seq_one_letter_code
_entity_poly.pdbx_strand_id
1 'polypeptide(L)' 'MSIRKFIFCDICNPQGMRPIEFRRSPREGERTGRRISDGRAWIEGNVQIAVDNGWLVTSDGRHICPTCKPIDHENTL' A
#
# COMPACT_ATOMS: atom_id res chain seq x y z
N MET A 1 -0.13 14.04 20.09
CA MET A 1 -0.21 13.92 18.62
C MET A 1 0.20 12.51 18.24
N SER A 2 -0.67 11.73 17.59
CA SER A 2 -0.35 10.38 17.11
C SER A 2 0.37 10.48 15.76
N ILE A 3 1.52 9.81 15.62
CA ILE A 3 2.22 9.70 14.33
C ILE A 3 1.42 8.72 13.47
N ARG A 4 0.81 9.23 12.39
CA ARG A 4 0.17 8.38 11.37
C ARG A 4 1.25 7.56 10.65
N LYS A 5 1.08 6.24 10.64
CA LYS A 5 1.96 5.32 9.92
C LYS A 5 1.35 4.99 8.57
N PHE A 6 2.18 4.99 7.52
CA PHE A 6 1.76 4.64 6.17
C PHE A 6 2.64 3.52 5.64
N ILE A 7 1.99 2.53 5.02
CA ILE A 7 2.63 1.42 4.31
C ILE A 7 2.42 1.65 2.81
N PHE A 8 3.49 1.50 2.03
CA PHE A 8 3.48 1.73 0.58
C PHE A 8 3.75 0.42 -0.14
N CYS A 9 3.22 0.28 -1.35
CA CYS A 9 3.56 -0.88 -2.16
C CYS A 9 4.95 -0.73 -2.76
N ASP A 10 5.85 -1.68 -2.47
CA ASP A 10 7.23 -1.67 -2.96
C ASP A 10 7.32 -1.95 -4.47
N ILE A 11 6.28 -2.55 -5.06
CA ILE A 11 6.18 -2.74 -6.53
C ILE A 11 5.71 -1.45 -7.21
N CYS A 12 4.72 -0.75 -6.64
CA CYS A 12 4.27 0.53 -7.20
C CYS A 12 5.30 1.65 -6.94
N ASN A 13 6.08 1.54 -5.87
CA ASN A 13 7.06 2.53 -5.44
C ASN A 13 8.48 1.95 -5.35
N PRO A 14 9.06 1.47 -6.47
CA PRO A 14 10.35 0.77 -6.47
C PRO A 14 11.52 1.66 -6.03
N GLN A 15 11.35 2.98 -6.07
CA GLN A 15 12.36 3.97 -5.65
C GLN A 15 12.19 4.42 -4.20
N GLY A 16 11.20 3.87 -3.46
CA GLY A 16 10.91 4.31 -2.07
C GLY A 16 10.54 5.79 -1.95
N MET A 17 10.18 6.44 -3.06
CA MET A 17 10.00 7.88 -3.15
C MET A 17 8.77 8.30 -2.34
N ARG A 18 8.99 9.24 -1.42
CA ARG A 18 7.96 9.90 -0.60
C ARG A 18 7.86 11.38 -1.01
N PRO A 19 7.22 11.69 -2.15
CA PRO A 19 7.13 13.07 -2.62
C PRO A 19 6.43 13.96 -1.60
N ILE A 20 6.86 15.24 -1.54
CA ILE A 20 6.49 16.23 -0.52
C ILE A 20 4.97 16.45 -0.40
N GLU A 21 4.22 16.09 -1.44
CA GLU A 21 2.76 16.12 -1.52
C GLU A 21 2.08 15.24 -0.47
N PHE A 22 2.78 14.23 0.08
CA PHE A 22 2.34 13.42 1.23
C PHE A 22 2.32 14.17 2.57
N ARG A 23 2.72 15.46 2.60
CA ARG A 23 2.46 16.33 3.77
C ARG A 23 1.01 16.84 3.84
N ARG A 24 0.21 16.63 2.79
CA ARG A 24 -1.21 17.03 2.78
C ARG A 24 -2.06 15.83 3.18
N SER A 25 -2.90 16.00 4.20
CA SER A 25 -3.86 14.98 4.63
C SER A 25 -4.69 14.48 3.44
N PRO A 26 -4.98 13.17 3.34
CA PRO A 26 -5.94 12.65 2.38
C PRO A 26 -7.26 13.42 2.48
N ARG A 27 -7.88 13.76 1.34
CA ARG A 27 -9.19 14.41 1.32
C ARG A 27 -10.23 13.45 1.88
N GLU A 28 -11.20 13.96 2.64
CA GLU A 28 -12.29 13.14 3.17
C GLU A 28 -13.02 12.45 2.01
N GLY A 29 -13.03 11.11 2.02
CA GLY A 29 -13.59 10.26 0.96
C GLY A 29 -12.56 9.42 0.21
N GLU A 30 -11.30 9.86 0.11
CA GLU A 30 -10.19 9.08 -0.46
C GLU A 30 -9.51 8.26 0.65
N ARG A 31 -10.27 7.40 1.33
CA ARG A 31 -9.82 6.75 2.57
C ARG A 31 -8.77 5.66 2.41
N THR A 32 -8.62 5.13 1.21
CA THR A 32 -7.61 4.15 0.83
C THR A 32 -7.71 4.04 -0.68
N GLY A 33 -6.59 3.78 -1.34
CA GLY A 33 -6.63 3.59 -2.77
C GLY A 33 -5.53 4.35 -3.48
N ARG A 34 -5.03 3.65 -4.48
CA ARG A 34 -4.16 4.10 -5.55
C ARG A 34 -4.18 5.62 -5.76
N ARG A 35 -3.01 6.27 -5.64
CA ARG A 35 -2.83 7.66 -6.05
C ARG A 35 -3.31 7.82 -7.50
N ILE A 36 -4.20 8.76 -7.75
CA ILE A 36 -4.69 9.07 -9.10
C ILE A 36 -3.55 9.57 -10.00
N SER A 37 -2.60 10.31 -9.43
CA SER A 37 -1.52 10.96 -10.19
C SER A 37 -0.43 10.01 -10.71
N ASP A 38 -0.10 8.95 -9.99
CA ASP A 38 1.00 8.04 -10.37
C ASP A 38 0.70 6.55 -10.17
N GLY A 39 -0.54 6.21 -9.82
CA GLY A 39 -0.96 4.82 -9.67
C GLY A 39 -0.42 4.12 -8.42
N ARG A 40 0.22 4.83 -7.47
CA ARG A 40 0.86 4.20 -6.31
C ARG A 40 -0.11 3.85 -5.19
N ALA A 41 -0.06 2.60 -4.73
CA ALA A 41 -0.88 2.14 -3.61
C ALA A 41 -0.21 2.42 -2.26
N TRP A 42 -1.04 2.80 -1.28
CA TRP A 42 -0.65 2.98 0.12
C TRP A 42 -1.83 2.67 1.05
N ILE A 43 -1.54 2.38 2.31
CA ILE A 43 -2.53 2.19 3.37
C ILE A 43 -2.06 2.85 4.68
N GLU A 44 -2.97 3.45 5.43
CA GLU A 44 -2.71 3.99 6.76
C GLU A 44 -2.86 2.89 7.81
N GLY A 45 -1.90 2.78 8.72
CA GLY A 45 -1.93 1.81 9.81
C GLY A 45 -0.63 1.06 10.02
N ASN A 46 -0.73 -0.08 10.70
CA ASN A 46 0.36 -1.01 10.91
C ASN A 46 0.28 -2.19 9.92
N VAL A 47 1.26 -3.09 10.01
CA VAL A 47 1.35 -4.28 9.14
C VAL A 47 0.11 -5.16 9.27
N GLN A 48 -0.45 -5.31 10.47
CA GLN A 48 -1.67 -6.10 10.68
C GLN A 48 -2.85 -5.53 9.89
N ILE A 49 -3.08 -4.21 9.98
CA ILE A 49 -4.13 -3.53 9.20
C ILE A 49 -3.91 -3.73 7.70
N ALA A 50 -2.66 -3.66 7.22
CA ALA A 50 -2.35 -3.89 5.82
C ALA A 50 -2.75 -5.32 5.38
N VAL A 51 -2.37 -6.33 6.15
CA VAL A 51 -2.72 -7.74 5.89
C VAL A 51 -4.24 -7.95 5.93
N ASP A 52 -4.92 -7.40 6.93
CA ASP A 52 -6.39 -7.47 7.06
C ASP A 52 -7.11 -6.82 5.87
N ASN A 53 -6.46 -5.87 5.18
CA ASN A 53 -6.94 -5.21 3.96
C ASN A 53 -6.39 -5.84 2.67
N GLY A 54 -5.87 -7.07 2.74
CA GLY A 54 -5.46 -7.85 1.58
C GLY A 54 -4.07 -7.54 1.03
N TRP A 55 -3.24 -6.79 1.76
CA TRP A 55 -1.84 -6.62 1.40
C TRP A 55 -1.03 -7.87 1.72
N LEU A 56 -0.05 -8.16 0.88
CA LEU A 56 0.93 -9.21 1.13
C LEU A 56 2.19 -8.60 1.74
N VAL A 57 2.70 -9.23 2.80
CA VAL A 57 3.97 -8.88 3.43
C VAL A 57 4.89 -10.07 3.26
N THR A 58 5.96 -9.89 2.50
CA THR A 58 6.89 -10.97 2.17
C THR A 58 7.87 -11.23 3.32
N SER A 59 8.53 -12.39 3.31
CA SER A 59 9.52 -12.76 4.35
C SER A 59 10.75 -11.85 4.37
N ASP A 60 11.07 -11.19 3.26
CA ASP A 60 12.10 -10.15 3.14
C ASP A 60 11.60 -8.74 3.52
N GLY A 61 10.36 -8.63 4.02
CA GLY A 61 9.81 -7.39 4.57
C GLY A 61 9.23 -6.41 3.53
N ARG A 62 8.99 -6.86 2.29
CA ARG A 62 8.31 -6.04 1.28
C ARG A 62 6.80 -6.04 1.48
N HIS A 63 6.18 -4.91 1.16
CA HIS A 63 4.73 -4.71 1.22
C HIS A 63 4.18 -4.62 -0.19
N ILE A 64 3.24 -5.49 -0.52
CA ILE A 64 2.67 -5.62 -1.86
C ILE A 64 1.16 -5.39 -1.76
N CYS A 65 0.64 -4.44 -2.52
CA CYS A 65 -0.79 -4.14 -2.52
C CYS A 65 -1.60 -5.25 -3.20
N PRO A 66 -2.92 -5.33 -2.96
CA PRO A 66 -3.79 -6.35 -3.56
C PRO A 66 -3.70 -6.42 -5.09
N THR A 67 -3.41 -5.29 -5.76
CA THR A 67 -3.29 -5.23 -7.22
C THR A 67 -1.95 -5.78 -7.74
N CYS A 68 -0.88 -5.67 -6.96
CA CYS A 68 0.45 -6.15 -7.35
C CYS A 68 0.77 -7.51 -6.74
N LYS A 69 -0.08 -8.03 -5.86
CA LYS A 69 0.06 -9.38 -5.32
C LYS A 69 0.11 -10.34 -6.51
N PRO A 70 1.09 -11.26 -6.58
CA PRO A 70 1.08 -12.31 -7.58
C PRO A 70 -0.26 -13.05 -7.49
N ILE A 71 -0.90 -13.25 -8.64
CA ILE A 71 -2.07 -14.11 -8.72
C ILE A 71 -1.53 -15.50 -8.45
N ASP A 72 -1.81 -16.02 -7.25
CA ASP A 72 -1.60 -17.43 -6.98
C ASP A 72 -2.50 -18.18 -7.97
N HIS A 73 -1.92 -18.68 -9.06
CA HIS A 73 -2.58 -19.61 -9.98
C HIS A 73 -2.75 -20.95 -9.24
N GLU A 74 -3.55 -20.98 -8.19
CA GLU A 74 -3.90 -22.20 -7.49
C GLU A 74 -5.18 -22.76 -8.14
N ASN A 75 -4.97 -23.80 -8.95
CA ASN A 75 -5.95 -24.79 -9.41
C ASN A 75 -7.33 -24.27 -9.80
N THR A 76 -7.48 -23.87 -11.08
CA THR A 76 -8.71 -24.22 -11.79
C THR A 76 -8.51 -25.61 -12.37
N LEU A 77 -9.32 -26.55 -11.87
CA LEU A 77 -9.45 -27.96 -12.27
C LEU A 77 -9.50 -28.15 -13.79
#